data_AF-A0A8J7LQ64-F1
#
_entry.id   AF-A0A8J7LQ64-F1
#
_cell.length_a   1.000
_cell.length_b   1.000
_cell.length_c   1.000
_cell.angle_alpha   90.00
_cell.angle_beta   90.00
_cell.angle_gamma   90.00
#
_symmetry.space_group_name_H-M   'P 1'
#
loop_
_entity.id
_entity.type
_entity.pdbx_description
1 polymer ?
#
loop_
_entity_poly.entity_id
_entity_poly.type
_entity_poly.pdbx_seq_one_letter_code
_entity_poly.pdbx_strand_id
1 'polypeptide(L)'
;MKVIIGVYRTLSVWLVVPVLMVTSVLWWYGVHPDDLDEFIGKYQNLTIALGTLLIVFVLAVLGTYLANVSAEKREETNRKVQSELQIAQFRQAWINQMRDDISEFTHLSFVRSGGVVDKKISWLYFKIGMSLNTEEDLANSLGAAMHSATQCPETDKADASDAVARAGREYLKKEWNRLKKDIRDAQLLKEDK
;
A
#
# COMPACT_ATOMS: atom_id res chain seq x y z
N MET A 1 -4.85 10.09 -18.99
CA MET A 1 -5.10 10.81 -20.25
C MET A 1 -6.53 10.63 -20.77
N LYS A 2 -7.06 9.40 -20.91
CA LYS A 2 -8.44 9.15 -21.41
C LYS A 2 -9.56 9.90 -20.65
N VAL A 3 -9.47 9.99 -19.32
CA VAL A 3 -10.46 10.71 -18.48
C VAL A 3 -10.48 12.21 -18.77
N ILE A 4 -9.30 12.84 -18.89
CA ILE A 4 -9.17 14.27 -19.20
C ILE A 4 -9.76 14.56 -20.59
N ILE A 5 -9.48 13.71 -21.58
CA ILE A 5 -10.04 13.82 -22.92
C ILE A 5 -11.58 13.68 -22.88
N GLY A 6 -12.10 12.77 -22.07
CA GLY A 6 -13.54 12.60 -21.87
C GLY A 6 -14.20 13.86 -21.27
N VAL A 7 -13.63 14.41 -20.21
CA VAL A 7 -14.14 15.63 -19.57
C VAL A 7 -14.07 16.83 -20.50
N TYR A 8 -12.96 16.99 -21.23
CA TYR A 8 -12.81 18.06 -22.22
C TYR A 8 -13.84 17.94 -23.35
N ARG A 9 -14.07 16.72 -23.85
CA ARG A 9 -15.10 16.45 -24.86
C ARG A 9 -16.48 16.84 -24.34
N THR A 10 -16.85 16.40 -23.14
CA THR A 10 -18.15 16.74 -22.54
C THR A 10 -18.30 18.24 -22.34
N LEU A 11 -17.31 18.93 -21.77
CA LEU A 11 -17.33 20.38 -21.59
C LEU A 11 -17.40 21.14 -22.91
N SER A 12 -16.67 20.70 -23.94
CA SER A 12 -16.71 21.34 -25.26
C SER A 12 -18.11 21.26 -25.89
N VAL A 13 -18.79 20.13 -25.74
CA VAL A 13 -20.19 19.97 -26.17
C VAL A 13 -21.11 20.90 -25.37
N TRP A 14 -20.98 20.94 -24.04
CA TRP A 14 -21.80 21.83 -23.20
C TRP A 14 -21.56 23.32 -23.44
N LEU A 15 -20.39 23.71 -23.94
CA LEU A 15 -20.07 25.10 -24.25
C LEU A 15 -20.52 25.50 -25.65
N VAL A 16 -20.40 24.60 -26.62
CA VAL A 16 -20.73 24.86 -28.04
C VAL A 16 -22.23 24.71 -28.32
N VAL A 17 -22.90 23.72 -27.72
CA VAL A 17 -24.31 23.42 -27.99
C VAL A 17 -25.24 24.60 -27.64
N PRO A 18 -25.13 25.29 -26.49
CA PRO A 18 -25.98 26.43 -26.19
C PRO A 18 -25.76 27.59 -27.17
N VAL A 19 -24.51 27.85 -27.58
CA VAL A 19 -24.19 28.88 -28.57
C VAL A 19 -24.85 28.55 -29.90
N LEU A 20 -24.67 27.32 -30.40
CA LEU A 20 -25.30 26.86 -31.63
C LEU A 20 -26.83 26.88 -31.55
N MET A 21 -27.41 26.52 -30.40
CA MET A 21 -28.85 26.52 -30.19
C MET A 21 -29.40 27.96 -30.22
N VAL A 22 -28.75 28.90 -29.54
CA VAL A 22 -29.12 30.32 -29.55
C VAL A 22 -29.01 30.89 -30.97
N THR A 23 -27.90 30.66 -31.68
CA THR A 23 -27.75 31.15 -33.05
C THR A 23 -28.78 30.55 -34.00
N SER A 24 -29.12 29.27 -33.82
CA SER A 24 -30.14 28.59 -34.65
C SER A 24 -31.54 29.14 -34.40
N VAL A 25 -31.88 29.41 -33.14
CA VAL A 25 -33.17 30.00 -32.76
C VAL A 25 -33.29 31.43 -33.28
N LEU A 26 -32.24 32.26 -33.12
CA LEU A 26 -32.24 33.64 -33.63
C LEU A 26 -32.41 33.68 -35.15
N TRP A 27 -31.72 32.78 -35.86
CA TRP A 27 -31.87 32.66 -37.31
C TRP A 27 -33.29 32.28 -37.73
N TRP A 28 -33.94 31.37 -36.99
CA TRP A 28 -35.32 30.97 -37.24
C TRP A 28 -36.33 32.12 -37.08
N TYR A 29 -36.09 33.03 -36.13
CA TYR A 29 -36.95 34.20 -35.90
C TYR A 29 -36.68 35.36 -36.88
N GLY A 30 -35.78 35.19 -37.85
CA GLY A 30 -35.44 36.23 -38.83
C GLY A 30 -34.65 37.40 -38.24
N VAL A 31 -34.00 37.19 -37.09
CA VAL A 31 -33.09 38.20 -36.51
C VAL A 31 -31.87 38.28 -37.41
N HIS A 32 -31.61 39.47 -37.96
CA HIS A 32 -30.43 39.67 -38.80
C HIS A 32 -29.18 39.77 -37.92
N PRO A 33 -27.99 39.35 -38.42
CA PRO A 33 -26.73 39.46 -37.67
C PRO A 33 -26.47 40.88 -37.14
N ASP A 34 -26.91 41.89 -37.88
CA ASP A 34 -26.74 43.31 -37.53
C ASP A 34 -27.50 43.68 -36.24
N ASP A 35 -28.67 43.08 -35.99
CA ASP A 35 -29.45 43.29 -34.77
C ASP A 35 -28.74 42.71 -33.54
N LEU A 36 -27.94 41.66 -33.74
CA LEU A 36 -27.17 40.98 -32.71
C LEU A 36 -25.96 41.84 -32.29
N ASP A 37 -25.30 42.47 -33.26
CA ASP A 37 -24.22 43.43 -33.00
C ASP A 37 -24.74 44.67 -32.26
N GLU A 38 -25.91 45.19 -32.64
CA GLU A 38 -26.55 46.30 -31.91
C GLU A 38 -26.91 45.89 -30.47
N PHE A 39 -27.42 44.67 -30.27
CA PHE A 39 -27.72 44.14 -28.95
C PHE A 39 -26.46 43.95 -28.09
N ILE A 40 -25.40 43.35 -28.64
CA ILE A 40 -24.12 43.18 -27.93
C ILE A 40 -23.52 44.55 -27.60
N GLY A 41 -23.56 45.50 -28.53
CA GLY A 41 -23.12 46.88 -28.30
C GLY A 41 -23.90 47.55 -27.17
N LYS A 42 -25.24 47.39 -27.16
CA LYS A 42 -26.12 47.96 -26.14
C LYS A 42 -25.91 47.36 -24.74
N TYR A 43 -25.59 46.07 -24.65
CA TYR A 43 -25.44 45.34 -23.38
C TYR A 43 -24.00 44.86 -23.11
N GLN A 44 -23.00 45.51 -23.69
CA GLN A 44 -21.60 45.07 -23.65
C GLN A 44 -21.10 44.75 -22.22
N ASN A 45 -21.40 45.63 -21.25
CA ASN A 45 -20.98 45.43 -19.86
C ASN A 45 -21.63 44.20 -19.21
N LEU A 46 -22.90 43.93 -19.51
CA LEU A 46 -23.61 42.76 -19.00
C LEU A 46 -23.03 41.47 -19.60
N THR A 47 -22.79 41.46 -20.91
CA THR A 47 -22.21 40.31 -21.61
C THR A 47 -20.83 39.96 -21.07
N ILE A 48 -19.98 40.97 -20.83
CA ILE A 48 -18.66 40.78 -20.22
C ILE A 48 -18.77 40.21 -18.81
N ALA A 49 -19.67 40.75 -17.97
CA ALA A 49 -19.86 40.27 -16.61
C ALA A 49 -20.34 38.81 -16.58
N LEU A 50 -21.32 38.45 -17.41
CA LEU A 50 -21.83 37.08 -17.53
C LEU A 50 -20.77 36.12 -18.07
N GLY A 51 -20.02 36.51 -19.10
CA GLY A 51 -18.93 35.72 -19.64
C GLY A 51 -17.84 35.45 -18.61
N THR A 52 -17.48 36.46 -17.82
CA THR A 52 -16.48 36.33 -16.75
C THR A 52 -16.97 35.38 -15.66
N LEU A 53 -18.21 35.52 -15.19
CA LEU A 53 -18.80 34.62 -14.20
C LEU A 53 -18.85 33.17 -14.68
N LEU A 54 -19.24 32.95 -15.94
CA LEU A 54 -19.27 31.62 -16.55
C LEU A 54 -17.86 31.00 -16.58
N ILE A 55 -16.85 31.74 -17.02
CA ILE A 55 -15.47 31.25 -17.10
C ILE A 55 -14.96 30.89 -15.70
N VAL A 56 -15.16 31.77 -14.71
CA VAL A 56 -14.74 31.52 -13.33
C VAL A 56 -15.46 30.28 -12.76
N PHE A 57 -16.75 30.12 -13.04
CA PHE A 57 -17.51 28.94 -12.61
C PHE A 57 -16.96 27.65 -13.23
N VAL A 58 -16.73 27.62 -14.54
CA VAL A 58 -16.17 26.45 -15.24
C VAL A 58 -14.78 26.11 -14.69
N LEU A 59 -13.92 27.12 -14.46
CA LEU A 59 -12.60 26.91 -13.87
C LEU A 59 -12.68 26.36 -12.44
N ALA A 60 -13.61 26.84 -11.63
CA ALA A 60 -13.82 26.35 -10.27
C ALA A 60 -14.27 24.88 -10.25
N VAL A 61 -15.23 24.51 -11.11
CA VAL A 61 -15.71 23.12 -11.25
C VAL A 61 -14.58 22.21 -11.74
N LEU A 62 -13.84 22.63 -12.77
CA LEU A 62 -12.69 21.88 -13.28
C LEU A 62 -11.60 21.70 -12.22
N GLY A 63 -11.26 22.76 -11.50
CA GLY A 63 -10.29 22.73 -10.42
C GLY A 63 -10.70 21.74 -9.32
N THR A 64 -11.97 21.78 -8.91
CA THR A 64 -12.52 20.86 -7.91
C THR A 64 -12.50 19.41 -8.39
N TYR A 65 -12.90 19.17 -9.65
CA TYR A 65 -12.88 17.83 -10.24
C TYR A 65 -11.46 17.26 -10.32
N LEU A 66 -10.49 18.04 -10.81
CA LEU A 66 -9.09 17.62 -10.89
C LEU A 66 -8.49 17.38 -9.52
N ALA A 67 -8.83 18.23 -8.53
CA ALA A 67 -8.42 18.05 -7.15
C ALA A 67 -8.97 16.74 -6.57
N ASN A 68 -10.25 16.44 -6.78
CA ASN A 68 -10.88 15.20 -6.30
C ASN A 68 -10.27 13.96 -6.94
N VAL A 69 -10.08 13.95 -8.25
CA VAL A 69 -9.44 12.82 -8.96
C VAL A 69 -7.98 12.64 -8.50
N SER A 70 -7.26 13.73 -8.26
CA SER A 70 -5.91 13.66 -7.71
C SER A 70 -5.90 13.15 -6.27
N ALA A 71 -6.88 13.55 -5.46
CA ALA A 71 -7.01 13.11 -4.07
C ALA A 71 -7.32 11.61 -4.00
N GLU A 72 -8.25 11.12 -4.82
CA GLU A 72 -8.63 9.71 -4.90
C GLU A 72 -7.43 8.81 -5.25
N LYS A 73 -6.64 9.20 -6.26
CA LYS A 73 -5.42 8.45 -6.63
C LYS A 73 -4.36 8.43 -5.54
N ARG A 74 -4.21 9.54 -4.81
CA ARG A 74 -3.31 9.62 -3.65
C ARG A 74 -3.80 8.73 -2.53
N GLU A 75 -5.11 8.72 -2.29
CA GLU A 75 -5.74 7.88 -1.27
C GLU A 75 -5.57 6.40 -1.59
N GLU A 76 -5.83 5.95 -2.82
CA GLU A 76 -5.61 4.57 -3.24
C GLU A 76 -4.15 4.13 -3.05
N THR A 77 -3.21 4.97 -3.43
CA THR A 77 -1.77 4.69 -3.25
C THR A 77 -1.41 4.66 -1.76
N ASN A 78 -1.96 5.58 -0.97
CA ASN A 78 -1.74 5.63 0.47
C ASN A 78 -2.31 4.39 1.17
N ARG A 79 -3.49 3.90 0.77
CA ARG A 79 -4.08 2.66 1.29
C ARG A 79 -3.19 1.45 1.02
N LYS A 80 -2.61 1.35 -0.18
CA LYS A 80 -1.66 0.27 -0.54
C LYS A 80 -0.38 0.35 0.29
N VAL A 81 0.23 1.53 0.38
CA VAL A 81 1.43 1.72 1.21
C VAL A 81 1.13 1.38 2.67
N GLN A 82 -0.03 1.80 3.18
CA GLN A 82 -0.44 1.50 4.55
C GLN A 82 -0.64 0.00 4.78
N SER A 83 -1.27 -0.73 3.85
CA SER A 83 -1.42 -2.19 3.99
C SER A 83 -0.08 -2.91 3.97
N GLU A 84 0.85 -2.52 3.10
CA GLU A 84 2.20 -3.11 3.04
C GLU A 84 2.99 -2.83 4.32
N LEU A 85 2.92 -1.60 4.85
CA LEU A 85 3.56 -1.25 6.13
C LEU A 85 2.95 -2.03 7.30
N GLN A 86 1.64 -2.28 7.28
CA GLN A 86 0.98 -3.07 8.31
C GLN A 86 1.43 -4.54 8.26
N ILE A 87 1.59 -5.13 7.07
CA ILE A 87 2.14 -6.47 6.88
C ILE A 87 3.59 -6.53 7.41
N ALA A 88 4.41 -5.52 7.11
CA ALA A 88 5.77 -5.42 7.61
C ALA A 88 5.82 -5.36 9.15
N GLN A 89 4.90 -4.63 9.79
CA GLN A 89 4.77 -4.59 11.24
C GLN A 89 4.41 -5.97 11.84
N PHE A 90 3.46 -6.68 11.24
CA PHE A 90 3.13 -8.04 11.67
C PHE A 90 4.32 -8.98 11.55
N ARG A 91 5.07 -8.90 10.44
CA ARG A 91 6.28 -9.71 10.25
C ARG A 91 7.37 -9.34 11.26
N GLN A 92 7.58 -8.07 11.56
CA GLN A 92 8.54 -7.64 12.59
C GLN A 92 8.16 -8.20 13.97
N ALA A 93 6.88 -8.12 14.35
CA ALA A 93 6.38 -8.69 15.60
C ALA A 93 6.61 -10.20 15.66
N TRP A 94 6.32 -10.91 14.56
CA TRP A 94 6.58 -12.34 14.42
C TRP A 94 8.08 -12.68 14.51
N ILE A 95 8.97 -11.94 13.86
CA ILE A 95 10.44 -12.13 13.95
C ILE A 95 10.92 -11.97 15.40
N ASN A 96 10.44 -10.93 16.09
CA ASN A 96 10.80 -10.71 17.50
C ASN A 96 10.34 -11.86 18.38
N GLN A 97 9.09 -12.29 18.22
CA GLN A 97 8.55 -13.43 18.96
C GLN A 97 9.32 -14.72 18.67
N MET A 98 9.62 -15.00 17.41
CA MET A 98 10.39 -16.18 17.00
C MET A 98 11.81 -16.16 17.58
N ARG A 99 12.47 -14.99 17.61
CA ARG A 99 13.77 -14.82 18.26
C ARG A 99 13.70 -15.16 19.75
N ASP A 100 12.69 -14.65 20.44
CA ASP A 100 12.53 -14.86 21.87
C ASP A 100 12.17 -16.34 22.17
N ASP A 101 11.29 -16.96 21.37
CA ASP A 101 10.95 -18.38 21.47
C ASP A 101 12.17 -19.30 21.23
N ILE A 102 12.99 -19.01 20.20
CA ILE A 102 14.22 -19.75 19.92
C ILE A 102 15.21 -19.57 21.07
N SER A 103 15.37 -18.36 21.59
CA SER A 103 16.26 -18.09 22.72
C SER A 103 15.83 -18.84 23.99
N GLU A 104 14.53 -18.87 24.27
CA GLU A 104 13.98 -19.62 25.41
C GLU A 104 14.19 -21.12 25.21
N PHE A 105 13.96 -21.63 24.00
CA PHE A 105 14.20 -23.04 23.67
C PHE A 105 15.67 -23.40 23.87
N THR A 106 16.60 -22.65 23.27
CA THR A 106 18.05 -22.84 23.39
C THR A 106 18.52 -22.82 24.84
N HIS A 107 17.97 -21.92 25.66
CA HIS A 107 18.27 -21.85 27.09
C HIS A 107 17.79 -23.10 27.84
N LEU A 108 16.52 -23.49 27.65
CA LEU A 108 15.94 -24.65 28.34
C LEU A 108 16.58 -25.96 27.89
N SER A 109 16.96 -26.08 26.62
CA SER A 109 17.69 -27.24 26.09
C SER A 109 19.06 -27.43 26.76
N PHE A 110 19.68 -26.36 27.26
CA PHE A 110 20.96 -26.42 27.97
C PHE A 110 20.81 -26.75 29.46
N VAL A 111 19.73 -26.32 30.10
CA VAL A 111 19.50 -26.57 31.53
C VAL A 111 19.12 -28.03 31.77
N ARG A 112 19.55 -28.58 32.92
CA ARG A 112 19.24 -29.97 33.32
C ARG A 112 17.73 -30.20 33.31
N SER A 113 17.31 -31.25 32.60
CA SER A 113 15.91 -31.59 32.38
C SER A 113 15.23 -32.05 33.67
N GLY A 114 13.97 -31.65 33.79
CA GLY A 114 13.03 -32.06 34.82
C GLY A 114 11.62 -31.94 34.25
N GLY A 115 10.65 -32.72 34.75
CA GLY A 115 9.39 -32.93 34.02
C GLY A 115 8.57 -31.68 33.64
N VAL A 116 8.76 -30.55 34.33
CA VAL A 116 8.14 -29.25 33.94
C VAL A 116 8.89 -28.60 32.76
N VAL A 117 10.22 -28.63 32.79
CA VAL A 117 11.10 -28.10 31.73
C VAL A 117 10.86 -28.87 30.43
N ASP A 118 10.74 -30.20 30.51
CA ASP A 118 10.54 -31.06 29.32
C ASP A 118 9.22 -30.75 28.59
N LYS A 119 8.15 -30.47 29.35
CA LYS A 119 6.87 -30.04 28.78
C LYS A 119 6.99 -28.69 28.08
N LYS A 120 7.73 -27.74 28.66
CA LYS A 120 7.92 -26.41 28.08
C LYS A 120 8.80 -26.45 26.82
N ILE A 121 9.87 -27.24 26.82
CA ILE A 121 10.70 -27.50 25.63
C ILE A 121 9.84 -28.08 24.51
N SER A 122 9.04 -29.10 24.80
CA SER A 122 8.13 -29.71 23.82
C SER A 122 7.14 -28.69 23.26
N TRP A 123 6.54 -27.87 24.13
CA TRP A 123 5.63 -26.80 23.69
C TRP A 123 6.32 -25.78 22.78
N LEU A 124 7.53 -25.31 23.14
CA LEU A 124 8.32 -24.39 22.32
C LEU A 124 8.68 -25.02 20.97
N TYR A 125 9.10 -26.29 20.96
CA TYR A 125 9.39 -27.04 19.73
C TYR A 125 8.20 -27.04 18.77
N PHE A 126 7.00 -27.38 19.24
CA PHE A 126 5.80 -27.36 18.40
C PHE A 126 5.40 -25.95 17.99
N LYS A 127 5.47 -24.97 18.90
CA LYS A 127 5.12 -23.58 18.61
C LYS A 127 6.00 -23.00 17.51
N ILE A 128 7.31 -23.18 17.62
CA ILE A 128 8.29 -22.76 16.61
C ILE A 128 8.01 -23.53 15.31
N GLY A 129 7.87 -24.85 15.37
CA GLY A 129 7.59 -25.69 14.20
C GLY A 129 6.35 -25.28 13.41
N MET A 130 5.24 -24.95 14.08
CA MET A 130 4.01 -24.45 13.43
C MET A 130 4.18 -23.05 12.80
N SER A 131 5.16 -22.29 13.27
CA SER A 131 5.43 -20.93 12.80
C SER A 131 6.45 -20.88 11.65
N LEU A 132 7.12 -22.00 11.36
CA LEU A 132 8.12 -22.11 10.31
C LEU A 132 7.49 -22.46 8.96
N ASN A 133 8.07 -21.90 7.88
CA ASN A 133 7.74 -22.31 6.51
C ASN A 133 8.57 -23.53 6.11
N THR A 134 8.00 -24.74 6.15
CA THR A 134 8.70 -26.01 5.88
C THR A 134 9.15 -26.20 4.43
N GLU A 135 8.72 -25.34 3.52
CA GLU A 135 9.21 -25.34 2.13
C GLU A 135 10.65 -24.80 2.02
N GLU A 136 11.19 -24.20 3.08
CA GLU A 136 12.50 -23.56 3.06
C GLU A 136 13.59 -24.39 3.73
N ASP A 137 14.74 -24.52 3.06
CA ASP A 137 15.89 -25.27 3.57
C ASP A 137 16.38 -24.78 4.95
N LEU A 138 16.40 -23.46 5.20
CA LEU A 138 16.81 -22.91 6.50
C LEU A 138 15.81 -23.23 7.62
N ALA A 139 14.51 -23.28 7.30
CA ALA A 139 13.50 -23.67 8.28
C ALA A 139 13.63 -25.15 8.63
N ASN A 140 13.87 -26.00 7.63
CA ASN A 140 14.13 -27.42 7.81
C ASN A 140 15.42 -27.67 8.59
N SER A 141 16.48 -26.89 8.32
CA SER A 141 17.74 -26.93 9.07
C SER A 141 17.55 -26.57 10.55
N LEU A 142 16.79 -25.51 10.84
CA LEU A 142 16.43 -25.14 12.22
C LEU A 142 15.62 -26.24 12.91
N GLY A 143 14.60 -26.78 12.24
CA GLY A 143 13.79 -27.87 12.77
C GLY A 143 14.62 -29.13 13.09
N ALA A 144 15.54 -29.49 12.19
CA ALA A 144 16.46 -30.60 12.39
C ALA A 144 17.40 -30.35 13.58
N ALA A 145 17.99 -29.15 13.69
CA ALA A 145 18.85 -28.80 14.81
C ALA A 145 18.09 -28.86 16.15
N MET A 146 16.86 -28.36 16.19
CA MET A 146 16.01 -28.43 17.38
C MET A 146 15.65 -29.87 17.75
N HIS A 147 15.36 -30.71 16.75
CA HIS A 147 15.09 -32.13 16.97
C HIS A 147 16.32 -32.86 17.51
N SER A 148 17.51 -32.60 16.96
CA SER A 148 18.76 -33.14 17.50
C SER A 148 18.99 -32.69 18.94
N ALA A 149 18.72 -31.41 19.26
CA ALA A 149 18.88 -30.89 20.62
C ALA A 149 17.94 -31.53 21.67
N THR A 150 16.77 -32.05 21.27
CA THR A 150 15.89 -32.77 22.20
C THR A 150 16.27 -34.23 22.42
N GLN A 151 17.05 -34.82 21.52
CA GLN A 151 17.50 -36.22 21.59
C GLN A 151 18.94 -36.38 22.09
N CYS A 152 19.69 -35.29 22.18
CA CYS A 152 21.11 -35.29 22.48
C CYS A 152 21.41 -35.72 23.93
N PRO A 153 22.46 -36.53 24.18
CA PRO A 153 22.94 -36.80 25.54
C PRO A 153 23.33 -35.53 26.29
N GLU A 154 23.32 -35.60 27.62
CA GLU A 154 23.62 -34.45 28.48
C GLU A 154 25.03 -33.88 28.26
N THR A 155 25.99 -34.72 27.85
CA THR A 155 27.37 -34.33 27.55
C THR A 155 27.49 -33.42 26.33
N ASP A 156 26.54 -33.53 25.40
CA ASP A 156 26.61 -32.95 24.05
C ASP A 156 25.60 -31.81 23.88
N LYS A 157 24.82 -31.51 24.93
CA LYS A 157 23.81 -30.44 24.94
C LYS A 157 24.35 -29.06 24.60
N ALA A 158 25.60 -28.77 24.97
CA ALA A 158 26.24 -27.50 24.66
C ALA A 158 26.39 -27.31 23.14
N ASP A 159 26.90 -28.34 22.45
CA ASP A 159 27.11 -28.33 21.00
C ASP A 159 25.77 -28.32 20.24
N ALA A 160 24.79 -29.09 20.72
CA ALA A 160 23.46 -29.11 20.14
C ALA A 160 22.74 -27.75 20.31
N SER A 161 22.87 -27.11 21.47
CA SER A 161 22.32 -25.77 21.73
C SER A 161 22.97 -24.71 20.83
N ASP A 162 24.29 -24.76 20.63
CA ASP A 162 25.00 -23.89 19.68
C ASP A 162 24.55 -24.13 18.23
N ALA A 163 24.32 -25.39 17.83
CA ALA A 163 23.77 -25.71 16.52
C ALA A 163 22.39 -25.08 16.28
N VAL A 164 21.49 -25.13 17.27
CA VAL A 164 20.17 -24.46 17.21
C VAL A 164 20.34 -22.94 17.10
N ALA A 165 21.22 -22.35 17.92
CA ALA A 165 21.47 -20.92 17.90
C ALA A 165 22.02 -20.43 16.54
N ARG A 166 22.90 -21.20 15.90
CA ARG A 166 23.41 -20.92 14.56
C ARG A 166 22.32 -20.98 13.50
N ALA A 167 21.56 -22.09 13.45
CA ALA A 167 20.47 -22.27 12.49
C ALA A 167 19.39 -21.18 12.66
N GLY A 168 19.03 -20.88 13.91
CA GLY A 168 18.07 -19.83 14.24
C GLY A 168 18.54 -18.45 13.79
N ARG A 169 19.82 -18.12 13.99
CA ARG A 169 20.41 -16.86 13.53
C ARG A 169 20.37 -16.71 12.01
N GLU A 170 20.72 -17.76 11.28
CA GLU A 170 20.71 -17.74 9.81
C GLU A 170 19.30 -17.56 9.27
N TYR A 171 18.34 -18.32 9.80
CA TYR A 171 16.93 -18.21 9.46
C TYR A 171 16.39 -16.78 9.72
N LEU A 172 16.56 -16.27 10.94
CA LEU A 172 16.10 -14.93 11.32
C LEU A 172 16.77 -13.83 10.49
N LYS A 173 18.05 -13.99 10.12
CA LYS A 173 18.76 -13.04 9.26
C LYS A 173 18.17 -13.00 7.84
N LYS A 174 17.77 -14.15 7.29
CA LYS A 174 17.08 -14.23 6.00
C LYS A 174 15.72 -13.51 6.06
N GLU A 175 14.93 -13.79 7.10
CA GLU A 175 13.64 -13.14 7.31
C GLU A 175 13.75 -11.62 7.51
N TRP A 176 14.77 -11.18 8.26
CA TRP A 176 15.08 -9.76 8.41
C TRP A 176 15.43 -9.10 7.07
N ASN A 177 16.19 -9.78 6.21
CA ASN A 177 16.51 -9.27 4.88
C ASN A 177 15.26 -9.19 3.98
N ARG A 178 14.35 -10.17 4.07
CA ARG A 178 13.04 -10.13 3.38
C ARG A 178 12.21 -8.93 3.85
N LEU A 179 12.08 -8.74 5.17
CA LEU A 179 11.38 -7.59 5.75
C LEU A 179 11.94 -6.24 5.24
N LYS A 180 13.27 -6.10 5.23
CA LYS A 180 13.92 -4.88 4.68
C LYS A 180 13.60 -4.66 3.21
N LYS A 181 13.54 -5.74 2.43
CA LYS A 181 13.16 -5.67 1.01
C LYS A 181 11.71 -5.21 0.87
N ASP A 182 10.79 -5.83 1.59
CA ASP A 182 9.36 -5.48 1.54
C ASP A 182 9.11 -4.02 1.92
N ILE A 183 9.79 -3.52 2.96
CA ILE A 183 9.71 -2.10 3.35
C ILE A 183 10.26 -1.18 2.25
N ARG A 184 11.38 -1.54 1.62
CA ARG A 184 11.94 -0.75 0.52
C ARG A 184 11.01 -0.74 -0.68
N ASP A 185 10.48 -1.89 -1.07
CA ASP A 185 9.56 -2.01 -2.20
C ASP A 185 8.28 -1.20 -1.92
N ALA A 186 7.77 -1.21 -0.69
CA ALA A 186 6.65 -0.37 -0.26
C ALA A 186 6.96 1.14 -0.27
N GLN A 187 8.20 1.54 0.02
CA GLN A 187 8.65 2.94 -0.05
C GLN A 187 8.86 3.40 -1.49
N LEU A 188 9.44 2.56 -2.36
CA LEU A 188 9.66 2.90 -3.77
C LEU A 188 8.35 3.02 -4.57
N LEU A 189 7.29 2.29 -4.19
CA LEU A 189 5.93 2.51 -4.70
C LEU A 189 5.42 3.94 -4.48
N LYS A 190 6.04 4.71 -3.58
CA LYS A 190 5.74 6.12 -3.33
C LYS A 190 6.51 7.07 -4.26
N GLU A 191 7.67 6.66 -4.80
CA GLU A 191 8.58 7.52 -5.56
C GLU A 191 8.35 7.46 -7.08
N ASP A 192 7.88 6.32 -7.61
CA ASP A 192 7.67 6.12 -9.06
C ASP A 192 6.41 6.81 -9.65
N LYS A 193 5.81 7.79 -8.97
CA LYS A 193 4.56 8.46 -9.40
C LYS A 193 4.52 9.97 -9.17
#